data_AF-A0A835YX96-F1
#
_entry.id   AF-A0A835YX96-F1
#
_cell.length_a   1.000
_cell.length_b   1.000
_cell.length_c   1.000
_cell.angle_alpha   90.00
_cell.angle_beta   90.00
_cell.angle_gamma   90.00
#
_symmetry.space_group_name_H-M   'P 1'
#
loop_
_entity.id
_entity.type
_entity.pdbx_description
1 polymer ?
#
loop_
_entity_poly.entity_id
_entity_poly.type
_entity_poly.pdbx_seq_one_letter_code
_entity_poly.pdbx_strand_id
1 'polypeptide(L)'
;MDLANVTASIRVDRATGLGSVIDVIRMVNPNQERTAATKAVAYLTADDETLRRSIQHVRINGKGKPTPCASARVLVEVVFLLPGKAARDFRRASATTVCRVLGGDLSIVGEVEARHHALQQTEGGRAAQEFLLRDDESSATGCGQVGQVRALPVELTLASQAERSAYFQAWSKRTNEEGDLILKRKRDEAALAAKKARAQFAVESYELLRTMGVADDRDRITFSDAVRRAVGDGGGDAEAVVEALAVGIDDPAVPTPECEPFYRGDEISMHTVASEMGVKIPHNSEGRIGKKMRALYRDRYGEAAAASIPKRSIEFRGQMFPANAYWKRDADLMRAAVQSVL
;
A
#
# COMPACT_ATOMS: atom_id res chain seq x y z
N MET A 1 9.47 -7.00 -21.22
CA MET A 1 10.94 -7.02 -21.07
C MET A 1 11.21 -7.21 -19.59
N ASP A 2 11.70 -8.37 -19.20
CA ASP A 2 12.15 -8.57 -17.83
C ASP A 2 13.32 -7.62 -17.59
N LEU A 3 13.09 -6.60 -16.74
CA LEU A 3 14.19 -5.86 -16.15
C LEU A 3 15.10 -6.91 -15.54
N ALA A 4 16.32 -7.05 -16.07
CA ALA A 4 17.31 -7.94 -15.49
C ALA A 4 17.40 -7.56 -14.02
N ASN A 5 16.86 -8.41 -13.14
CA ASN A 5 16.93 -8.21 -11.70
C ASN A 5 18.39 -8.41 -11.32
N VAL A 6 19.16 -7.32 -11.39
CA VAL A 6 20.57 -7.32 -11.02
C VAL A 6 20.64 -7.39 -9.50
N THR A 7 20.57 -8.59 -8.95
CA THR A 7 20.75 -8.87 -7.52
C THR A 7 22.24 -8.95 -7.18
N ALA A 8 23.00 -7.91 -7.53
CA ALA A 8 24.41 -7.81 -7.19
C ALA A 8 24.60 -6.83 -6.03
N SER A 9 25.47 -7.18 -5.08
CA SER A 9 25.87 -6.27 -4.01
C SER A 9 27.22 -5.65 -4.31
N ILE A 10 27.35 -4.34 -4.08
CA ILE A 10 28.62 -3.61 -4.18
C ILE A 10 29.14 -3.43 -2.76
N ARG A 11 30.40 -3.80 -2.52
CA ARG A 11 31.04 -3.50 -1.23
C ARG A 11 31.41 -2.02 -1.17
N VAL A 12 31.04 -1.37 -0.07
CA VAL A 12 31.35 0.03 0.22
C VAL A 12 32.22 0.11 1.47
N ASP A 13 33.26 0.92 1.42
CA ASP A 13 34.07 1.26 2.58
C ASP A 13 33.32 2.28 3.46
N ARG A 14 33.04 1.91 4.71
CA ARG A 14 32.21 2.73 5.60
C ARG A 14 32.88 4.04 6.01
N ALA A 15 34.20 4.07 6.07
CA ALA A 15 34.94 5.26 6.51
C ALA A 15 34.99 6.32 5.41
N THR A 16 35.25 5.91 4.17
CA THR A 16 35.42 6.83 3.03
C THR A 16 34.17 7.01 2.18
N GLY A 17 33.19 6.10 2.29
CA GLY A 17 32.01 6.06 1.42
C GLY A 17 32.31 5.61 -0.02
N LEU A 18 33.53 5.13 -0.30
CA LEU A 18 33.93 4.69 -1.64
C LEU A 18 33.46 3.26 -1.92
N GLY A 19 32.95 3.02 -3.13
CA GLY A 19 32.49 1.72 -3.58
C GLY A 19 33.55 0.97 -4.39
N SER A 20 33.55 -0.35 -4.30
CA SER A 20 34.45 -1.25 -5.04
C SER A 20 34.21 -1.21 -6.55
N VAL A 21 35.19 -0.74 -7.31
CA VAL A 21 35.13 -0.67 -8.79
C VAL A 21 35.01 -2.08 -9.39
N ILE A 22 35.70 -3.06 -8.80
CA ILE A 22 35.66 -4.46 -9.26
C ILE A 22 34.26 -5.05 -9.13
N ASP A 23 33.54 -4.75 -8.04
CA ASP A 23 32.20 -5.29 -7.83
C ASP A 23 31.21 -4.66 -8.82
N VAL A 24 31.37 -3.38 -9.16
CA VAL A 24 30.58 -2.71 -10.20
C VAL A 24 30.81 -3.32 -11.58
N ILE A 25 32.07 -3.59 -11.96
CA ILE A 25 32.37 -4.25 -13.24
C ILE A 25 31.71 -5.63 -13.31
N ARG A 26 31.76 -6.41 -12.22
CA ARG A 26 31.12 -7.72 -12.15
C ARG A 26 29.60 -7.65 -12.10
N MET A 27 29.03 -6.59 -11.52
CA MET A 27 27.60 -6.34 -11.56
C MET A 27 27.12 -6.12 -13.00
N VAL A 28 27.88 -5.37 -13.79
CA VAL A 28 27.58 -5.10 -15.20
C VAL A 28 27.85 -6.34 -16.09
N ASN A 29 28.93 -7.07 -15.79
CA ASN A 29 29.35 -8.27 -16.50
C ASN A 29 29.35 -9.48 -15.54
N PRO A 30 28.18 -10.10 -15.25
CA PRO A 30 28.05 -11.13 -14.20
C PRO A 30 28.92 -12.38 -14.44
N ASN A 31 29.21 -12.70 -15.70
CA ASN A 31 30.06 -13.82 -16.08
C ASN A 31 31.56 -13.51 -15.99
N GLN A 32 31.95 -12.29 -15.64
CA GLN A 32 33.35 -11.88 -15.59
C GLN A 32 33.99 -12.28 -14.26
N GLU A 33 35.09 -13.05 -14.35
CA GLU A 33 35.89 -13.40 -13.18
C GLU A 33 36.54 -12.16 -12.54
N ARG A 34 36.89 -12.27 -11.26
CA ARG A 34 37.49 -11.17 -10.49
C ARG A 34 38.83 -10.71 -11.06
N THR A 35 39.64 -11.64 -11.57
CA THR A 35 40.92 -11.35 -12.24
C THR A 35 40.70 -10.56 -13.53
N ALA A 36 39.72 -10.96 -14.35
CA ALA A 36 39.33 -10.26 -15.56
C ALA A 36 38.77 -8.87 -15.26
N ALA A 37 37.98 -8.70 -14.19
CA ALA A 37 37.50 -7.39 -13.76
C ALA A 37 38.65 -6.47 -13.32
N THR A 38 39.67 -7.02 -12.64
CA THR A 38 40.88 -6.27 -12.25
C THR A 38 41.66 -5.79 -13.48
N LYS A 39 41.81 -6.67 -14.50
CA LYS A 39 42.41 -6.28 -15.78
C LYS A 39 41.60 -5.21 -16.50
N ALA A 40 40.27 -5.28 -16.45
CA ALA A 40 39.40 -4.26 -17.03
C ALA A 40 39.61 -2.88 -16.39
N VAL A 41 39.78 -2.81 -15.05
CA VAL A 41 40.16 -1.54 -14.39
C VAL A 41 41.47 -1.01 -14.96
N ALA A 42 42.49 -1.87 -15.07
CA ALA A 42 43.79 -1.46 -15.60
C ALA A 42 43.69 -0.91 -17.03
N TYR A 43 42.92 -1.57 -17.91
CA TYR A 43 42.68 -1.10 -19.27
C TYR A 43 41.96 0.26 -19.31
N LEU A 44 40.90 0.44 -18.52
CA LEU A 44 40.16 1.71 -18.47
C LEU A 44 41.05 2.87 -17.99
N THR A 45 41.97 2.61 -17.05
CA THR A 45 42.90 3.61 -16.52
C THR A 45 44.17 3.79 -17.34
N ALA A 46 44.38 2.98 -18.39
CA ALA A 46 45.58 3.07 -19.21
C ALA A 46 45.59 4.34 -20.07
N ASP A 47 44.42 4.68 -20.64
CA ASP A 47 44.27 5.79 -21.57
C ASP A 47 43.64 7.05 -20.92
N ASP A 48 43.05 6.91 -19.73
CA ASP A 48 42.39 8.01 -19.01
C ASP A 48 43.04 8.30 -17.65
N GLU A 49 43.93 9.31 -17.65
CA GLU A 49 44.63 9.78 -16.46
C GLU A 49 43.69 10.41 -15.42
N THR A 50 42.56 10.99 -15.84
CA THR A 50 41.60 11.60 -14.92
C THR A 50 40.85 10.55 -14.13
N LEU A 51 40.43 9.47 -14.81
CA LEU A 51 39.82 8.31 -14.18
C LEU A 51 40.82 7.61 -13.25
N ARG A 52 42.07 7.47 -13.68
CA ARG A 52 43.15 6.86 -12.87
C ARG A 52 43.35 7.57 -11.53
N ARG A 53 43.39 8.92 -11.52
CA ARG A 53 43.53 9.72 -10.29
C ARG A 53 42.31 9.64 -9.38
N SER A 54 41.14 9.40 -9.96
CA SER A 54 39.87 9.32 -9.23
C SER A 54 39.65 7.97 -8.55
N ILE A 55 40.42 6.94 -8.90
CA ILE A 55 40.35 5.59 -8.31
C ILE A 55 41.43 5.43 -7.24
N GLN A 56 41.01 5.21 -6.00
CA GLN A 56 41.91 5.02 -4.85
C GLN A 56 42.00 3.54 -4.47
N HIS A 57 43.18 3.07 -4.08
CA HIS A 57 43.35 1.71 -3.58
C HIS A 57 43.16 1.67 -2.07
N VAL A 58 42.00 1.22 -1.61
CA VAL A 58 41.62 1.21 -0.20
C VAL A 58 41.40 -0.23 0.28
N ARG A 59 41.75 -0.53 1.54
CA ARG A 59 41.32 -1.77 2.19
C ARG A 59 39.92 -1.57 2.74
N ILE A 60 38.91 -2.07 2.03
CA ILE A 60 37.49 -1.89 2.37
C ILE A 60 37.23 -2.36 3.81
N ASN A 61 36.77 -1.45 4.66
CA ASN A 61 36.53 -1.66 6.09
C ASN A 61 37.77 -2.18 6.85
N GLY A 62 38.97 -1.74 6.44
CA GLY A 62 40.25 -2.12 7.05
C GLY A 62 40.70 -3.56 6.82
N LYS A 63 39.98 -4.35 6.02
CA LYS A 63 40.24 -5.79 5.82
C LYS A 63 40.65 -6.11 4.38
N GLY A 64 41.44 -7.16 4.22
CA GLY A 64 41.78 -7.75 2.93
C GLY A 64 42.84 -6.98 2.12
N LYS A 65 42.91 -7.26 0.81
CA LYS A 65 43.85 -6.63 -0.13
C LYS A 65 43.36 -5.22 -0.52
N PRO A 66 44.28 -4.26 -0.76
CA PRO A 66 43.93 -2.97 -1.35
C PRO A 66 43.12 -3.19 -2.64
N THR A 67 41.91 -2.64 -2.68
CA THR A 67 40.94 -2.81 -3.77
C THR A 67 40.69 -1.44 -4.39
N PRO A 68 40.65 -1.32 -5.73
CA PRO A 68 40.30 -0.06 -6.37
C PRO A 68 38.86 0.34 -5.99
N CYS A 69 38.72 1.49 -5.36
CA CYS A 69 37.48 2.06 -4.89
C CYS A 69 37.32 3.49 -5.44
N ALA A 70 36.08 3.91 -5.70
CA ALA A 70 35.79 5.24 -6.22
C ALA A 70 34.45 5.77 -5.72
N SER A 71 34.21 7.07 -5.93
CA SER A 71 32.93 7.72 -5.59
C SER A 71 31.82 7.26 -6.52
N ALA A 72 30.56 7.39 -6.09
CA ALA A 72 29.40 6.97 -6.90
C ALA A 72 29.39 7.57 -8.32
N ARG A 73 29.80 8.85 -8.46
CA ARG A 73 29.94 9.52 -9.76
C ARG A 73 30.93 8.79 -10.68
N VAL A 74 32.11 8.47 -10.16
CA VAL A 74 33.17 7.77 -10.91
C VAL A 74 32.77 6.33 -11.22
N LEU A 75 32.03 5.67 -10.32
CA LEU A 75 31.51 4.31 -10.59
C LEU A 75 30.54 4.30 -11.76
N VAL A 76 29.66 5.31 -11.88
CA VAL A 76 28.77 5.47 -13.04
C VAL A 76 29.59 5.66 -14.31
N GLU A 77 30.61 6.52 -14.29
CA GLU A 77 31.52 6.73 -15.42
C GLU A 77 32.21 5.43 -15.87
N VAL A 78 32.68 4.61 -14.92
CA VAL A 78 33.23 3.28 -15.22
C VAL A 78 32.20 2.41 -15.95
N VAL A 79 30.93 2.38 -15.52
CA VAL A 79 29.86 1.63 -16.21
C VAL A 79 29.69 2.10 -17.66
N PHE A 80 29.82 3.40 -17.91
CA PHE A 80 29.70 3.95 -19.26
C PHE A 80 30.90 3.62 -20.16
N LEU A 81 32.10 3.51 -19.60
CA LEU A 81 33.33 3.18 -20.34
C LEU A 81 33.54 1.68 -20.57
N LEU A 82 32.84 0.80 -19.84
CA LEU A 82 33.03 -0.65 -20.00
C LEU A 82 32.68 -1.16 -21.42
N PRO A 83 33.59 -1.90 -22.09
CA PRO A 83 33.30 -2.53 -23.36
C PRO A 83 32.48 -3.82 -23.20
N GLY A 84 31.93 -4.32 -24.30
CA GLY A 84 31.27 -5.62 -24.38
C GLY A 84 29.74 -5.58 -24.46
N LYS A 85 29.14 -6.72 -24.87
CA LYS A 85 27.70 -6.86 -25.08
C LYS A 85 26.90 -6.65 -23.79
N ALA A 86 27.34 -7.27 -22.68
CA ALA A 86 26.66 -7.15 -21.39
C ALA A 86 26.66 -5.71 -20.86
N ALA A 87 27.78 -4.99 -20.94
CA ALA A 87 27.85 -3.57 -20.59
C ALA A 87 26.94 -2.69 -21.48
N ARG A 88 26.87 -2.98 -22.78
CA ARG A 88 25.94 -2.29 -23.71
C ARG A 88 24.47 -2.54 -23.31
N ASP A 89 24.12 -3.78 -23.00
CA ASP A 89 22.76 -4.15 -22.63
C ASP A 89 22.37 -3.53 -21.26
N PHE A 90 23.30 -3.52 -20.30
CA PHE A 90 23.16 -2.82 -19.01
C PHE A 90 22.93 -1.32 -19.20
N ARG A 91 23.72 -0.66 -20.05
CA ARG A 91 23.53 0.77 -20.39
C ARG A 91 22.16 1.03 -21.02
N ARG A 92 21.68 0.14 -21.89
CA ARG A 92 20.35 0.25 -22.53
C ARG A 92 19.21 0.17 -21.51
N ALA A 93 19.30 -0.80 -20.59
CA ALA A 93 18.34 -0.94 -19.49
C ALA A 93 18.40 0.25 -18.52
N SER A 94 19.61 0.71 -18.20
CA SER A 94 19.84 1.87 -17.33
C SER A 94 19.31 3.16 -17.96
N ALA A 95 19.53 3.38 -19.26
CA ALA A 95 19.01 4.54 -19.98
C ALA A 95 17.48 4.59 -19.91
N THR A 96 16.80 3.44 -20.06
CA THR A 96 15.34 3.37 -19.90
C THR A 96 14.90 3.80 -18.50
N THR A 97 15.63 3.37 -17.47
CA THR A 97 15.34 3.74 -16.08
C THR A 97 15.64 5.21 -15.82
N VAL A 98 16.78 5.72 -16.30
CA VAL A 98 17.17 7.12 -16.18
C VAL A 98 16.18 8.03 -16.91
N CYS A 99 15.77 7.68 -18.13
CA CYS A 99 14.73 8.40 -18.86
C CYS A 99 13.38 8.35 -18.11
N ARG A 100 13.04 7.23 -17.47
CA ARG A 100 11.83 7.15 -16.64
C ARG A 100 11.91 8.04 -15.40
N VAL A 101 13.07 8.09 -14.74
CA VAL A 101 13.26 8.85 -13.50
C VAL A 101 13.37 10.35 -13.78
N LEU A 102 14.11 10.74 -14.81
CA LEU A 102 14.36 12.15 -15.15
C LEU A 102 13.29 12.74 -16.08
N GLY A 103 12.77 11.96 -17.01
CA GLY A 103 11.78 12.38 -18.01
C GLY A 103 10.33 12.01 -17.66
N GLY A 104 10.10 11.32 -16.54
CA GLY A 104 8.79 10.75 -16.21
C GLY A 104 8.53 9.43 -16.93
N ASP A 105 7.44 8.75 -16.60
CA ASP A 105 7.14 7.44 -17.18
C ASP A 105 6.90 7.56 -18.70
N LEU A 106 7.77 6.94 -19.51
CA LEU A 106 7.66 6.95 -20.96
C LEU A 106 6.37 6.29 -21.47
N SER A 107 5.70 5.47 -20.65
CA SER A 107 4.37 4.95 -20.95
C SER A 107 3.31 6.08 -21.02
N ILE A 108 3.47 7.11 -20.19
CA ILE A 108 2.61 8.29 -20.16
C ILE A 108 2.77 9.09 -21.44
N VAL A 109 3.96 9.13 -22.05
CA VAL A 109 4.16 9.86 -23.32
C VAL A 109 3.25 9.27 -24.41
N GLY A 110 3.23 7.95 -24.58
CA GLY A 110 2.35 7.30 -25.54
C GLY A 110 0.86 7.49 -25.22
N GLU A 111 0.48 7.48 -23.94
CA GLU A 111 -0.89 7.78 -23.52
C GLU A 111 -1.28 9.25 -23.78
N VAL A 112 -0.38 10.18 -23.49
CA VAL A 112 -0.56 11.62 -23.74
C VAL A 112 -0.69 11.88 -25.23
N GLU A 113 0.12 11.25 -26.08
CA GLU A 113 0.01 11.32 -27.54
C GLU A 113 -1.33 10.76 -28.02
N ALA A 114 -1.75 9.59 -27.52
CA ALA A 114 -3.02 8.98 -27.88
C ALA A 114 -4.23 9.84 -27.44
N ARG A 115 -4.19 10.38 -26.22
CA ARG A 115 -5.22 11.31 -25.72
C ARG A 115 -5.21 12.63 -26.48
N HIS A 116 -4.04 13.15 -26.81
CA HIS A 116 -3.89 14.35 -27.62
C HIS A 116 -4.54 14.15 -28.99
N HIS A 117 -4.24 13.04 -29.65
CA HIS A 117 -4.86 12.69 -30.93
C HIS A 117 -6.38 12.53 -30.80
N ALA A 118 -6.88 11.84 -29.78
CA ALA A 118 -8.31 11.67 -29.54
C ALA A 118 -9.03 13.02 -29.33
N LEU A 119 -8.43 13.94 -28.57
CA LEU A 119 -8.97 15.28 -28.35
C LEU A 119 -9.00 16.10 -29.65
N GLN A 120 -7.95 16.01 -30.47
CA GLN A 120 -7.86 16.68 -31.77
C GLN A 120 -8.94 16.23 -32.78
N GLN A 121 -9.47 15.01 -32.66
CA GLN A 121 -10.55 14.53 -33.54
C GLN A 121 -11.91 15.17 -33.24
N THR A 122 -12.11 15.74 -32.05
CA THR A 122 -13.40 16.33 -31.63
C THR A 122 -13.33 17.85 -31.56
N GLU A 123 -14.41 18.53 -31.94
CA GLU A 123 -14.46 20.01 -31.89
C GLU A 123 -14.34 20.55 -30.47
N GLY A 124 -15.03 19.92 -29.50
CA GLY A 124 -14.92 20.27 -28.08
C GLY A 124 -13.53 19.98 -27.49
N GLY A 125 -12.87 18.89 -27.91
CA GLY A 125 -11.51 18.56 -27.47
C GLY A 125 -10.47 19.54 -27.99
N ARG A 126 -10.61 20.01 -29.23
CA ARG A 126 -9.76 21.08 -29.80
C ARG A 126 -9.93 22.40 -29.05
N ALA A 127 -11.17 22.83 -28.79
CA ALA A 127 -11.43 24.05 -28.03
C ALA A 127 -10.88 23.99 -26.60
N ALA A 128 -10.99 22.84 -25.93
CA ALA A 128 -10.41 22.63 -24.60
C ALA A 128 -8.87 22.64 -24.61
N GLN A 129 -8.24 22.03 -25.62
CA GLN A 129 -6.78 22.08 -25.78
C GLN A 129 -6.28 23.50 -26.08
N GLU A 130 -6.96 24.23 -26.95
CA GLU A 130 -6.63 25.63 -27.27
C GLU A 130 -6.76 26.54 -26.04
N PHE A 131 -7.75 26.31 -25.19
CA PHE A 131 -7.90 27.01 -23.92
C PHE A 131 -6.75 26.74 -22.94
N LEU A 132 -6.30 25.47 -22.84
CA LEU A 132 -5.26 25.05 -21.90
C LEU A 132 -3.82 25.33 -22.38
N LEU A 133 -3.59 25.30 -23.70
CA LEU A 133 -2.30 25.53 -24.35
C LEU A 133 -2.12 26.96 -24.84
N ARG A 134 -3.07 27.86 -24.55
CA ARG A 134 -2.83 29.29 -24.66
C ARG A 134 -1.76 29.64 -23.63
N ASP A 135 -0.51 29.54 -24.07
CA ASP A 135 0.59 30.18 -23.39
C ASP A 135 0.25 31.67 -23.36
N ASP A 136 0.06 32.19 -22.16
CA ASP A 136 -0.20 33.60 -21.87
C ASP A 136 1.03 34.47 -22.23
N GLU A 137 1.76 34.20 -23.32
CA GLU A 137 2.86 35.05 -23.80
C GLU A 137 2.35 36.41 -24.31
N SER A 138 1.04 36.55 -24.55
CA SER A 138 0.41 37.84 -24.82
C SER A 138 -0.06 38.59 -23.56
N SER A 139 0.17 38.04 -22.36
CA SER A 139 -0.16 38.71 -21.08
C SER A 139 0.90 39.74 -20.63
N ALA A 140 1.95 39.99 -21.41
CA ALA A 140 2.95 41.04 -21.11
C ALA A 140 2.45 42.48 -21.34
N THR A 141 1.28 42.71 -21.98
CA THR A 141 0.80 44.09 -22.23
C THR A 141 -0.69 44.32 -21.95
N GLY A 142 -1.38 43.36 -21.35
CA GLY A 142 -2.82 43.45 -21.07
C GLY A 142 -3.13 42.92 -19.69
N CYS A 143 -2.88 43.73 -18.66
CA CYS A 143 -3.35 43.48 -17.30
C CYS A 143 -4.89 43.51 -17.29
N GLY A 144 -5.48 42.34 -17.54
CA GLY A 144 -6.92 42.18 -17.71
C GLY A 144 -7.37 40.80 -17.23
N GLN A 145 -7.32 40.60 -15.92
CA GLN A 145 -8.16 39.66 -15.17
C GLN A 145 -8.04 38.16 -15.53
N VAL A 146 -6.91 37.53 -15.20
CA VAL A 146 -6.89 36.09 -14.88
C VAL A 146 -6.12 35.87 -13.59
N GLY A 147 -6.78 35.21 -12.63
CA GLY A 147 -6.20 34.58 -11.45
C GLY A 147 -5.34 35.48 -10.56
N GLN A 148 -5.92 36.03 -9.49
CA GLN A 148 -5.19 36.64 -8.38
C GLN A 148 -3.96 35.80 -8.00
N VAL A 149 -2.78 36.16 -8.51
CA VAL A 149 -1.54 35.93 -7.79
C VAL A 149 -1.80 36.60 -6.45
N ARG A 150 -1.95 35.79 -5.39
CA ARG A 150 -2.21 36.30 -4.04
C ARG A 150 -1.18 37.40 -3.83
N ALA A 151 -1.66 38.63 -3.83
CA ALA A 151 -0.81 39.79 -3.63
C ALA A 151 0.02 39.48 -2.40
N LEU A 152 1.35 39.58 -2.52
CA LEU A 152 2.23 39.50 -1.37
C LEU A 152 1.61 40.37 -0.28
N PRO A 153 1.46 39.87 0.96
CA PRO A 153 0.87 40.64 2.04
C PRO A 153 1.50 42.04 2.04
N VAL A 154 0.68 43.09 2.13
CA VAL A 154 1.15 44.49 2.07
C VAL A 154 2.26 44.75 3.10
N GLU A 155 2.29 43.97 4.18
CA GLU A 155 3.34 43.98 5.20
C GLU A 155 4.74 43.59 4.67
N LEU A 156 4.82 42.70 3.67
CA LEU A 156 6.08 42.25 3.07
C LEU A 156 6.69 43.25 2.09
N THR A 157 5.89 44.16 1.52
CA THR A 157 6.40 45.20 0.61
C THR A 157 7.08 46.34 1.37
N LEU A 158 6.77 46.52 2.65
CA LEU A 158 7.39 47.50 3.55
C LEU A 158 8.52 46.91 4.41
N ALA A 159 8.60 45.58 4.52
CA ALA A 159 9.61 44.89 5.32
C ALA A 159 11.04 45.09 4.77
N SER A 160 12.03 45.08 5.66
CA SER A 160 13.45 45.09 5.30
C SER A 160 13.85 43.82 4.53
N GLN A 161 14.97 43.86 3.80
CA GLN A 161 15.45 42.70 3.04
C GLN A 161 15.69 41.47 3.92
N ALA A 162 16.17 41.67 5.15
CA ALA A 162 16.38 40.59 6.11
C ALA A 162 15.06 39.91 6.52
N GLU A 163 14.03 40.70 6.83
CA GLU A 163 12.69 40.20 7.20
C GLU A 163 12.02 39.45 6.05
N ARG A 164 12.15 39.97 4.81
CA ARG A 164 11.66 39.25 3.61
C ARG A 164 12.35 37.90 3.45
N SER A 165 13.67 37.86 3.61
CA SER A 165 14.43 36.60 3.47
C SER A 165 14.03 35.57 4.54
N ALA A 166 13.83 36.00 5.78
CA ALA A 166 13.37 35.14 6.87
C ALA A 166 11.95 34.62 6.63
N TYR A 167 11.05 35.48 6.12
CA TYR A 167 9.71 35.08 5.74
C TYR A 167 9.71 34.02 4.63
N PHE A 168 10.49 34.20 3.57
CA PHE A 168 10.59 33.21 2.49
C PHE A 168 11.17 31.88 2.95
N GLN A 169 12.17 31.89 3.84
CA GLN A 169 12.71 30.67 4.44
C GLN A 169 11.66 29.93 5.29
N ALA A 170 10.91 30.65 6.11
CA ALA A 170 9.84 30.08 6.93
C ALA A 170 8.69 29.54 6.08
N TRP A 171 8.30 30.27 5.04
CA TRP A 171 7.27 29.85 4.09
C TRP A 171 7.71 28.61 3.32
N SER A 172 8.93 28.61 2.76
CA SER A 172 9.48 27.46 2.03
C SER A 172 9.57 26.21 2.92
N LYS A 173 9.94 26.37 4.20
CA LYS A 173 9.95 25.27 5.17
C LYS A 173 8.55 24.71 5.37
N ARG A 174 7.54 25.55 5.60
CA ARG A 174 6.14 25.11 5.78
C ARG A 174 5.60 24.41 4.53
N THR A 175 5.84 24.94 3.34
CA THR A 175 5.37 24.31 2.09
C THR A 175 6.02 22.95 1.85
N ASN A 176 7.29 22.79 2.22
CA ASN A 176 7.98 21.51 2.13
C ASN A 176 7.41 20.50 3.15
N GLU A 177 7.18 20.92 4.39
CA GLU A 177 6.57 20.07 5.43
C GLU A 177 5.14 19.64 5.04
N GLU A 178 4.35 20.55 4.48
CA GLU A 178 3.01 20.25 3.97
C GLU A 178 3.07 19.29 2.77
N GLY A 179 4.00 19.51 1.84
CA GLY A 179 4.26 18.61 0.71
C GLY A 179 4.64 17.19 1.16
N ASP A 180 5.50 17.07 2.18
CA ASP A 180 5.91 15.78 2.74
C ASP A 180 4.74 15.05 3.41
N LEU A 181 3.86 15.77 4.12
CA LEU A 181 2.64 15.19 4.70
C LEU A 181 1.69 14.68 3.63
N ILE A 182 1.48 15.44 2.55
CA ILE A 182 0.64 15.03 1.41
C ILE A 182 1.22 13.78 0.73
N LEU A 183 2.55 13.75 0.50
CA LEU A 183 3.22 12.60 -0.09
C LEU A 183 3.13 11.36 0.81
N LYS A 184 3.27 11.52 2.12
CA LYS A 184 3.11 10.44 3.09
C LYS A 184 1.69 9.87 3.04
N ARG A 185 0.67 10.74 3.08
CA ARG A 185 -0.73 10.32 2.97
C ARG A 185 -1.01 9.57 1.67
N LYS A 186 -0.52 10.06 0.53
CA LYS A 186 -0.66 9.36 -0.76
C LYS A 186 0.02 8.00 -0.78
N ARG A 187 1.20 7.86 -0.14
CA ARG A 187 1.88 6.56 0.01
C ARG A 187 1.07 5.60 0.87
N ASP A 188 0.52 6.08 1.98
CA ASP A 188 -0.30 5.28 2.89
C ASP A 188 -1.61 4.83 2.20
N GLU A 189 -2.27 5.72 1.46
CA GLU A 189 -3.45 5.42 0.64
C GLU A 189 -3.14 4.40 -0.47
N ALA A 190 -2.01 4.57 -1.19
CA ALA A 190 -1.59 3.63 -2.21
C ALA A 190 -1.21 2.25 -1.63
N ALA A 191 -0.56 2.23 -0.46
CA ALA A 191 -0.25 1.00 0.25
C ALA A 191 -1.52 0.27 0.69
N LEU A 192 -2.52 0.99 1.21
CA LEU A 192 -3.82 0.44 1.56
C LEU A 192 -4.55 -0.11 0.33
N ALA A 193 -4.55 0.62 -0.78
CA ALA A 193 -5.16 0.18 -2.04
C ALA A 193 -4.49 -1.10 -2.57
N ALA A 194 -3.15 -1.19 -2.51
CA ALA A 194 -2.41 -2.38 -2.92
C ALA A 194 -2.70 -3.60 -2.04
N LYS A 195 -2.87 -3.40 -0.72
CA LYS A 195 -3.29 -4.47 0.20
C LYS A 195 -4.71 -4.97 -0.12
N LYS A 196 -5.65 -4.06 -0.36
CA LYS A 196 -7.03 -4.39 -0.76
C LYS A 196 -7.07 -5.17 -2.07
N ALA A 197 -6.31 -4.73 -3.08
CA ALA A 197 -6.23 -5.42 -4.37
C ALA A 197 -5.69 -6.85 -4.24
N ARG A 198 -4.67 -7.07 -3.39
CA ARG A 198 -4.13 -8.43 -3.13
C ARG A 198 -5.14 -9.33 -2.42
N ALA A 199 -5.86 -8.79 -1.43
CA ALA A 199 -6.88 -9.55 -0.74
C ALA A 199 -8.02 -9.92 -1.70
N GLN A 200 -8.51 -8.96 -2.48
CA GLN A 200 -9.55 -9.18 -3.49
C GLN A 200 -9.13 -10.26 -4.51
N PHE A 201 -7.91 -10.19 -5.02
CA PHE A 201 -7.39 -11.20 -5.94
C PHE A 201 -7.40 -12.62 -5.34
N ALA A 202 -7.05 -12.76 -4.05
CA ALA A 202 -7.11 -14.04 -3.35
C ALA A 202 -8.55 -14.56 -3.21
N VAL A 203 -9.52 -13.67 -2.95
CA VAL A 203 -10.96 -14.00 -2.93
C VAL A 203 -11.43 -14.53 -4.27
N GLU A 204 -11.20 -13.75 -5.34
CA GLU A 204 -11.64 -14.08 -6.70
C GLU A 204 -11.01 -15.38 -7.18
N SER A 205 -9.74 -15.62 -6.85
CA SER A 205 -9.02 -16.86 -7.17
C SER A 205 -9.63 -18.08 -6.48
N TYR A 206 -9.98 -17.97 -5.19
CA TYR A 206 -10.61 -19.06 -4.45
C TYR A 206 -12.01 -19.37 -5.02
N GLU A 207 -12.83 -18.36 -5.26
CA GLU A 207 -14.17 -18.54 -5.86
C GLU A 207 -14.09 -19.20 -7.24
N LEU A 208 -13.11 -18.84 -8.06
CA LEU A 208 -12.88 -19.51 -9.34
C LEU A 208 -12.57 -21.00 -9.16
N LEU A 209 -11.64 -21.36 -8.26
CA LEU A 209 -11.31 -22.77 -8.00
C LEU A 209 -12.50 -23.55 -7.42
N ARG A 210 -13.30 -22.89 -6.57
CA ARG A 210 -14.52 -23.45 -5.99
C ARG A 210 -15.57 -23.74 -7.05
N THR A 211 -15.83 -22.80 -7.96
CA THR A 211 -16.81 -22.98 -9.06
C THR A 211 -16.38 -24.06 -10.05
N MET A 212 -15.06 -24.27 -10.22
CA MET A 212 -14.53 -25.39 -11.01
C MET A 212 -14.61 -26.75 -10.30
N GLY A 213 -14.99 -26.80 -9.02
CA GLY A 213 -15.03 -28.03 -8.22
C GLY A 213 -13.66 -28.61 -7.89
N VAL A 214 -12.60 -27.80 -7.96
CA VAL A 214 -11.21 -28.22 -7.72
C VAL A 214 -10.70 -27.79 -6.35
N ALA A 215 -11.33 -26.80 -5.73
CA ALA A 215 -10.94 -26.32 -4.40
C ALA A 215 -11.37 -27.28 -3.28
N ASP A 216 -10.46 -27.55 -2.34
CA ASP A 216 -10.75 -28.28 -1.10
C ASP A 216 -10.65 -27.37 0.15
N ASP A 217 -10.86 -27.96 1.34
CA ASP A 217 -10.76 -27.24 2.62
C ASP A 217 -9.35 -26.68 2.89
N ARG A 218 -8.31 -27.31 2.33
CA ARG A 218 -6.93 -26.87 2.50
C ARG A 218 -6.65 -25.63 1.66
N ASP A 219 -7.20 -25.56 0.46
CA ASP A 219 -7.16 -24.35 -0.37
C ASP A 219 -7.87 -23.20 0.35
N ARG A 220 -9.05 -23.46 0.94
CA ARG A 220 -9.78 -22.45 1.73
C ARG A 220 -8.91 -21.83 2.82
N ILE A 221 -8.23 -22.66 3.61
CA ILE A 221 -7.32 -22.17 4.67
C ILE A 221 -6.18 -21.36 4.06
N THR A 222 -5.60 -21.83 2.96
CA THR A 222 -4.47 -21.16 2.29
C THR A 222 -4.84 -19.77 1.78
N PHE A 223 -6.01 -19.63 1.13
CA PHE A 223 -6.50 -18.34 0.65
C PHE A 223 -6.92 -17.41 1.79
N SER A 224 -7.53 -17.94 2.85
CA SER A 224 -7.83 -17.19 4.08
C SER A 224 -6.56 -16.61 4.72
N ASP A 225 -5.50 -17.41 4.85
CA ASP A 225 -4.21 -16.95 5.37
C ASP A 225 -3.50 -15.96 4.43
N ALA A 226 -3.69 -16.09 3.11
CA ALA A 226 -3.17 -15.11 2.16
C ALA A 226 -3.86 -13.75 2.32
N VAL A 227 -5.16 -13.74 2.58
CA VAL A 227 -5.94 -12.52 2.83
C VAL A 227 -5.54 -11.89 4.16
N ARG A 228 -5.43 -12.68 5.24
CA ARG A 228 -4.95 -12.19 6.54
C ARG A 228 -3.58 -11.54 6.42
N ARG A 229 -2.64 -12.17 5.70
CA ARG A 229 -1.31 -11.60 5.44
C ARG A 229 -1.36 -10.33 4.59
N ALA A 230 -2.29 -10.24 3.65
CA ALA A 230 -2.44 -9.04 2.81
C ALA A 230 -2.96 -7.84 3.60
N VAL A 231 -3.92 -8.04 4.52
CA VAL A 231 -4.50 -6.96 5.31
C VAL A 231 -3.64 -6.64 6.56
N GLY A 232 -2.97 -7.65 7.10
CA GLY A 232 -2.12 -7.57 8.30
C GLY A 232 -2.93 -7.69 9.60
N ASP A 233 -2.30 -8.17 10.67
CA ASP A 233 -2.93 -8.46 11.96
C ASP A 233 -3.44 -7.22 12.74
N GLY A 234 -3.23 -6.01 12.21
CA GLY A 234 -3.37 -4.75 12.95
C GLY A 234 -4.51 -3.81 12.53
N GLY A 235 -5.41 -4.21 11.63
CA GLY A 235 -6.49 -3.35 11.15
C GLY A 235 -7.84 -4.04 11.14
N GLY A 236 -8.86 -3.40 11.73
CA GLY A 236 -10.25 -3.91 11.74
C GLY A 236 -10.85 -4.19 10.34
N ASP A 237 -10.22 -3.70 9.27
CA ASP A 237 -10.56 -4.04 7.89
C ASP A 237 -10.25 -5.51 7.53
N ALA A 238 -9.35 -6.20 8.24
CA ALA A 238 -9.05 -7.60 8.00
C ALA A 238 -10.25 -8.49 8.31
N GLU A 239 -10.99 -8.14 9.36
CA GLU A 239 -12.19 -8.85 9.79
C GLU A 239 -13.30 -8.72 8.73
N ALA A 240 -13.53 -7.50 8.22
CA ALA A 240 -14.52 -7.25 7.17
C ALA A 240 -14.18 -7.92 5.82
N VAL A 241 -12.90 -8.06 5.47
CA VAL A 241 -12.49 -8.75 4.22
C VAL A 241 -12.54 -10.27 4.38
N VAL A 242 -12.20 -10.81 5.55
CA VAL A 242 -12.40 -12.25 5.83
C VAL A 242 -13.89 -12.58 5.95
N GLU A 243 -14.71 -11.66 6.46
CA GLU A 243 -16.18 -11.72 6.42
C GLU A 243 -16.70 -11.68 4.98
N ALA A 244 -16.08 -10.91 4.08
CA ALA A 244 -16.41 -10.93 2.65
C ALA A 244 -16.01 -12.25 1.94
N LEU A 245 -14.95 -12.94 2.40
CA LEU A 245 -14.62 -14.31 1.96
C LEU A 245 -15.52 -15.38 2.58
N ALA A 246 -16.16 -15.07 3.69
CA ALA A 246 -17.17 -15.92 4.32
C ALA A 246 -18.49 -15.94 3.55
N VAL A 247 -18.65 -15.10 2.52
CA VAL A 247 -19.89 -14.95 1.74
C VAL A 247 -20.29 -16.23 0.98
N GLY A 248 -19.46 -17.29 0.99
CA GLY A 248 -19.85 -18.62 0.52
C GLY A 248 -20.35 -19.61 1.59
N ILE A 249 -20.28 -19.29 2.90
CA ILE A 249 -20.52 -20.23 4.02
C ILE A 249 -21.54 -19.67 5.04
N ASP A 250 -21.95 -18.41 4.92
CA ASP A 250 -22.97 -17.85 5.81
C ASP A 250 -24.38 -18.24 5.34
N ASP A 251 -24.67 -19.55 5.26
CA ASP A 251 -26.04 -20.00 5.09
C ASP A 251 -26.81 -19.55 6.35
N PRO A 252 -27.77 -18.60 6.22
CA PRO A 252 -28.52 -18.10 7.36
C PRO A 252 -29.43 -19.18 7.98
N ALA A 253 -29.55 -20.35 7.35
CA ALA A 253 -30.26 -21.50 7.89
C ALA A 253 -29.42 -22.38 8.83
N VAL A 254 -28.09 -22.25 8.84
CA VAL A 254 -27.22 -23.06 9.75
C VAL A 254 -27.24 -22.47 11.16
N PRO A 255 -27.61 -23.24 12.20
CA PRO A 255 -27.62 -22.77 13.58
C PRO A 255 -26.26 -22.26 14.04
N THR A 256 -26.24 -21.10 14.69
CA THR A 256 -25.01 -20.43 15.15
C THR A 256 -24.07 -21.29 16.01
N PRO A 257 -24.53 -22.18 16.91
CA PRO A 257 -23.67 -23.09 17.65
C PRO A 257 -22.91 -24.11 16.79
N GLU A 258 -23.43 -24.46 15.62
CA GLU A 258 -22.81 -25.41 14.68
C GLU A 258 -21.80 -24.74 13.76
N CYS A 259 -21.76 -23.40 13.77
CA CYS A 259 -20.78 -22.63 13.02
C CYS A 259 -19.43 -22.61 13.73
N GLU A 260 -18.36 -22.59 12.93
CA GLU A 260 -17.00 -22.39 13.45
C GLU A 260 -16.93 -21.12 14.33
N PRO A 261 -16.09 -21.11 15.37
CA PRO A 261 -15.98 -19.98 16.30
C PRO A 261 -15.78 -18.62 15.64
N PHE A 262 -15.15 -18.63 14.46
CA PHE A 262 -14.93 -17.45 13.64
C PHE A 262 -16.25 -16.84 13.09
N TYR A 263 -17.19 -17.67 12.62
CA TYR A 263 -18.43 -17.18 11.99
C TYR A 263 -19.53 -16.81 12.99
N ARG A 264 -19.59 -17.50 14.14
CA ARG A 264 -20.56 -17.14 15.18
C ARG A 264 -20.28 -15.76 15.79
N GLY A 265 -19.01 -15.35 15.84
CA GLY A 265 -18.55 -14.14 16.53
C GLY A 265 -18.52 -14.30 18.04
N ASP A 266 -18.33 -13.20 18.76
CA ASP A 266 -18.32 -13.20 20.23
C ASP A 266 -19.71 -13.49 20.81
N GLU A 267 -19.74 -14.07 22.00
CA GLU A 267 -20.98 -14.21 22.76
C GLU A 267 -21.55 -12.84 23.12
N ILE A 268 -22.85 -12.63 22.89
CA ILE A 268 -23.52 -11.36 23.16
C ILE A 268 -24.58 -11.51 24.26
N SER A 269 -24.74 -10.45 25.06
CA SER A 269 -25.79 -10.37 26.07
C SER A 269 -26.93 -9.45 25.61
N MET A 270 -28.15 -9.72 26.08
CA MET A 270 -29.29 -8.84 25.79
C MET A 270 -29.09 -7.41 26.28
N HIS A 271 -28.32 -7.22 27.37
CA HIS A 271 -27.99 -5.88 27.88
C HIS A 271 -27.02 -5.14 26.97
N THR A 272 -26.04 -5.84 26.37
CA THR A 272 -25.13 -5.26 25.37
C THR A 272 -25.94 -4.74 24.18
N VAL A 273 -26.82 -5.58 23.62
CA VAL A 273 -27.66 -5.23 22.47
C VAL A 273 -28.62 -4.08 22.80
N ALA A 274 -29.29 -4.11 23.95
CA ALA A 274 -30.19 -3.03 24.34
C ALA A 274 -29.46 -1.71 24.61
N SER A 275 -28.24 -1.77 25.16
CA SER A 275 -27.39 -0.59 25.32
C SER A 275 -26.99 0.04 23.98
N GLU A 276 -26.63 -0.79 22.98
CA GLU A 276 -26.37 -0.31 21.61
C GLU A 276 -27.60 0.36 20.99
N MET A 277 -28.80 -0.14 21.32
CA MET A 277 -30.08 0.45 20.89
C MET A 277 -30.49 1.70 21.67
N GLY A 278 -29.77 2.06 22.75
CA GLY A 278 -30.15 3.17 23.62
C GLY A 278 -31.38 2.87 24.50
N VAL A 279 -31.70 1.61 24.76
CA VAL A 279 -32.88 1.18 25.54
C VAL A 279 -32.45 0.48 26.83
N LYS A 280 -33.09 0.82 27.95
CA LYS A 280 -32.88 0.16 29.23
C LYS A 280 -33.89 -0.97 29.42
N ILE A 281 -33.41 -2.20 29.64
CA ILE A 281 -34.27 -3.37 29.90
C ILE A 281 -34.78 -3.33 31.36
N PRO A 282 -36.11 -3.32 31.60
CA PRO A 282 -36.69 -3.53 32.93
C PRO A 282 -36.49 -4.97 33.41
N HIS A 283 -36.25 -5.17 34.71
CA HIS A 283 -36.00 -6.50 35.29
C HIS A 283 -37.14 -7.51 35.06
N ASN A 284 -38.39 -7.05 34.97
CA ASN A 284 -39.55 -7.91 34.71
C ASN A 284 -39.70 -8.30 33.22
N SER A 285 -38.91 -7.71 32.33
CA SER A 285 -38.97 -7.95 30.89
C SER A 285 -37.93 -8.96 30.38
N GLU A 286 -36.85 -9.20 31.12
CA GLU A 286 -35.74 -10.10 30.71
C GLU A 286 -36.24 -11.51 30.31
N GLY A 287 -37.11 -12.11 31.14
CA GLY A 287 -37.70 -13.42 30.85
C GLY A 287 -38.63 -13.43 29.64
N ARG A 288 -39.31 -12.31 29.35
CA ARG A 288 -40.17 -12.16 28.17
C ARG A 288 -39.32 -12.02 26.89
N ILE A 289 -38.24 -11.23 26.96
CA ILE A 289 -37.27 -11.07 25.87
C ILE A 289 -36.62 -12.42 25.56
N GLY A 290 -36.16 -13.17 26.56
CA GLY A 290 -35.56 -14.49 26.36
C GLY A 290 -36.49 -15.50 25.68
N LYS A 291 -37.77 -15.54 26.08
CA LYS A 291 -38.78 -16.38 25.42
C LYS A 291 -39.01 -15.99 23.96
N LYS A 292 -39.09 -14.69 23.69
CA LYS A 292 -39.25 -14.17 22.32
C LYS A 292 -38.03 -14.45 21.45
N MET A 293 -36.82 -14.26 21.99
CA MET A 293 -35.57 -14.59 21.31
C MET A 293 -35.52 -16.06 20.91
N ARG A 294 -35.89 -16.98 21.82
CA ARG A 294 -35.97 -18.41 21.50
C ARG A 294 -36.99 -18.72 20.40
N ALA A 295 -38.14 -18.04 20.40
CA ALA A 295 -39.13 -18.20 19.33
C ALA A 295 -38.59 -17.72 17.98
N LEU A 296 -37.97 -16.53 17.92
CA LEU A 296 -37.35 -16.02 16.69
C LEU A 296 -36.20 -16.91 16.20
N TYR A 297 -35.40 -17.44 17.13
CA TYR A 297 -34.32 -18.38 16.83
C TYR A 297 -34.86 -19.69 16.25
N ARG A 298 -35.95 -20.23 16.81
CA ARG A 298 -36.65 -21.37 16.25
C ARG A 298 -37.19 -21.09 14.85
N ASP A 299 -37.78 -19.92 14.63
CA ASP A 299 -38.37 -19.59 13.34
C ASP A 299 -37.29 -19.49 12.25
N ARG A 300 -36.06 -19.06 12.61
CA ARG A 300 -34.91 -19.01 11.70
C ARG A 300 -34.25 -20.37 11.47
N TYR A 301 -33.95 -21.11 12.53
CA TYR A 301 -33.07 -22.29 12.48
C TYR A 301 -33.80 -23.64 12.68
N GLY A 302 -35.10 -23.61 12.96
CA GLY A 302 -35.92 -24.79 13.24
C GLY A 302 -35.99 -25.18 14.73
N GLU A 303 -36.92 -26.10 15.05
CA GLU A 303 -37.19 -26.53 16.42
C GLU A 303 -36.01 -27.30 17.05
N ALA A 304 -35.29 -28.12 16.27
CA ALA A 304 -34.13 -28.87 16.74
C ALA A 304 -33.03 -27.93 17.26
N ALA A 305 -32.71 -26.89 16.48
CA ALA A 305 -31.74 -25.87 16.85
C ALA A 305 -32.16 -25.07 18.09
N ALA A 306 -33.45 -24.73 18.21
CA ALA A 306 -33.97 -24.02 19.37
C ALA A 306 -34.04 -24.86 20.65
N ALA A 307 -33.98 -26.18 20.53
CA ALA A 307 -33.86 -27.11 21.65
C ALA A 307 -32.39 -27.30 22.09
N SER A 308 -31.43 -27.16 21.17
CA SER A 308 -30.01 -27.39 21.40
C SER A 308 -29.19 -26.13 21.71
N ILE A 309 -29.84 -24.98 21.95
CA ILE A 309 -29.13 -23.73 22.29
C ILE A 309 -28.23 -23.95 23.53
N PRO A 310 -26.90 -23.71 23.43
CA PRO A 310 -26.00 -23.87 24.55
C PRO A 310 -26.41 -23.02 25.75
N LYS A 311 -26.24 -23.59 26.94
CA LYS A 311 -26.55 -22.91 28.20
C LYS A 311 -25.28 -22.50 28.91
N ARG A 312 -25.24 -21.26 29.39
CA ARG A 312 -24.19 -20.72 30.25
C ARG A 312 -24.74 -20.46 31.65
N SER A 313 -23.88 -20.58 32.65
CA SER A 313 -24.23 -20.18 34.02
C SER A 313 -24.12 -18.66 34.15
N ILE A 314 -25.19 -18.00 34.55
CA ILE A 314 -25.19 -16.58 34.91
C ILE A 314 -25.53 -16.43 36.38
N GLU A 315 -24.86 -15.51 37.07
CA GLU A 315 -25.21 -15.16 38.44
C GLU A 315 -26.33 -14.13 38.44
N PHE A 316 -27.46 -14.46 39.07
CA PHE A 316 -28.56 -13.54 39.29
C PHE A 316 -28.94 -13.57 40.77
N ARG A 317 -28.74 -12.45 41.46
CA ARG A 317 -29.01 -12.30 42.91
C ARG A 317 -28.28 -13.35 43.78
N GLY A 318 -27.01 -13.62 43.48
CA GLY A 318 -26.19 -14.58 44.23
C GLY A 318 -26.52 -16.05 43.96
N GLN A 319 -27.43 -16.35 43.03
CA GLN A 319 -27.72 -17.71 42.58
C GLN A 319 -27.31 -17.90 41.13
N MET A 320 -26.75 -19.07 40.81
CA MET A 320 -26.37 -19.44 39.45
C MET A 320 -27.58 -19.99 38.70
N PHE A 321 -27.94 -19.35 37.59
CA PHE A 321 -29.02 -19.79 36.72
C PHE A 321 -28.48 -20.16 35.33
N PRO A 322 -28.97 -21.25 34.73
CA PRO A 322 -28.64 -21.57 33.35
C PRO A 322 -29.43 -20.67 32.40
N ALA A 323 -28.73 -19.87 31.58
CA ALA A 323 -29.31 -19.03 30.55
C ALA A 323 -28.83 -19.47 29.16
N ASN A 324 -29.67 -19.27 28.15
CA ASN A 324 -29.29 -19.51 26.76
C ASN A 324 -28.17 -18.53 26.34
N ALA A 325 -27.13 -19.06 25.70
CA ALA A 325 -26.06 -18.29 25.09
C ALA A 325 -26.38 -18.00 23.62
N TYR A 326 -26.12 -16.78 23.18
CA TYR A 326 -26.29 -16.32 21.81
C TYR A 326 -25.03 -15.58 21.37
N TRP A 327 -24.77 -15.52 20.07
CA TRP A 327 -23.57 -14.89 19.53
C TRP A 327 -23.90 -13.70 18.64
N LYS A 328 -22.87 -12.91 18.32
CA LYS A 328 -22.96 -11.68 17.52
C LYS A 328 -23.69 -11.87 16.19
N ARG A 329 -23.58 -13.05 15.58
CA ARG A 329 -24.33 -13.43 14.37
C ARG A 329 -25.85 -13.34 14.54
N ASP A 330 -26.37 -13.61 15.74
CA ASP A 330 -27.81 -13.56 16.08
C ASP A 330 -28.25 -12.21 16.68
N ALA A 331 -27.41 -11.17 16.59
CA ALA A 331 -27.70 -9.87 17.21
C ALA A 331 -29.01 -9.25 16.68
N ASP A 332 -29.33 -9.49 15.41
CA ASP A 332 -30.55 -9.00 14.79
C ASP A 332 -31.83 -9.62 15.38
N LEU A 333 -31.83 -10.94 15.63
CA LEU A 333 -32.91 -11.62 16.35
C LEU A 333 -33.08 -11.06 17.76
N MET A 334 -31.96 -10.75 18.43
CA MET A 334 -31.98 -10.20 19.78
C MET A 334 -32.53 -8.78 19.80
N ARG A 335 -32.16 -7.94 18.82
CA ARG A 335 -32.75 -6.59 18.63
C ARG A 335 -34.26 -6.69 18.40
N ALA A 336 -34.71 -7.58 17.51
CA ALA A 336 -36.13 -7.81 17.25
C ALA A 336 -36.89 -8.30 18.50
N ALA A 337 -36.27 -9.18 19.30
CA ALA A 337 -36.85 -9.63 20.55
C ALA A 337 -37.02 -8.48 21.55
N VAL A 338 -36.00 -7.63 21.72
CA VAL A 338 -36.04 -6.45 22.60
C VAL A 338 -37.13 -5.47 22.16
N GLN A 339 -37.18 -5.12 20.86
CA GLN A 339 -38.18 -4.19 20.30
C GLN A 339 -39.63 -4.69 20.45
N SER A 340 -39.85 -6.00 20.42
CA SER A 340 -41.21 -6.54 20.51
C SER A 340 -41.77 -6.63 21.94
N VAL A 341 -40.90 -6.53 22.96
CA VAL A 341 -41.29 -6.68 24.37
C VAL A 341 -41.35 -5.33 25.10
N LEU A 342 -40.48 -4.39 24.71
CA LEU A 342 -40.40 -3.04 25.27
C LEU A 342 -41.21 -2.07 24.42
#